data_AF-A0A7J7KKR5-F1
#
_entry.id   AF-A0A7J7KKR5-F1
#
_cell.length_a   1.000
_cell.length_b   1.000
_cell.length_c   1.000
_cell.angle_alpha   90.00
_cell.angle_beta   90.00
_cell.angle_gamma   90.00
#
_symmetry.space_group_name_H-M   'P 1'
#
loop_
_entity.id
_entity.type
_entity.pdbx_description
1 polymer ?
#
loop_
_entity_poly.entity_id
_entity_poly.type
_entity_poly.pdbx_seq_one_letter_code
_entity_poly.pdbx_strand_id
1 'polypeptide(L)' 'MAHLTFNSYLAQIRESIDEQDGFLVGPLLSFKHPHISNPRLQTKTPEQKCEQILQQPWDEIVAAHVRAIGLWPTTTS' A
#
# COMPACT_ATOMS: atom_id res chain seq x y z
N MET A 1 -3.53 -3.65 18.01
CA MET A 1 -2.83 -3.29 16.76
C MET A 1 -3.88 -3.18 15.69
N ALA A 2 -4.07 -1.99 15.09
CA ALA A 2 -5.13 -1.82 14.09
C ALA A 2 -4.83 -2.74 12.90
N HIS A 3 -5.71 -3.70 12.66
CA HIS A 3 -5.58 -4.68 11.58
C HIS A 3 -5.84 -3.99 10.23
N LEU A 4 -4.84 -3.28 9.70
CA LEU A 4 -4.94 -2.60 8.41
C LEU A 4 -5.25 -3.64 7.32
N THR A 5 -6.35 -3.46 6.63
CA THR A 5 -6.73 -4.24 5.45
C THR A 5 -6.19 -3.56 4.19
N PHE A 6 -6.12 -4.31 3.08
CA PHE A 6 -5.73 -3.70 1.80
C PHE A 6 -6.64 -2.56 1.38
N ASN A 7 -7.97 -2.69 1.54
CA ASN A 7 -8.91 -1.63 1.20
C ASN A 7 -8.74 -0.39 2.09
N SER A 8 -8.55 -0.57 3.40
CA SER A 8 -8.33 0.56 4.30
C SER A 8 -6.99 1.24 4.06
N TYR A 9 -5.96 0.49 3.63
CA TYR A 9 -4.68 1.05 3.21
C TYR A 9 -4.84 1.92 1.95
N LEU A 10 -5.54 1.43 0.93
CA LEU A 10 -5.78 2.20 -0.29
C LEU A 10 -6.65 3.44 -0.04
N ALA A 11 -7.67 3.32 0.81
CA ALA A 11 -8.49 4.46 1.22
C ALA A 11 -7.66 5.54 1.92
N GLN A 12 -6.80 5.14 2.87
CA GLN A 12 -5.93 6.07 3.59
C GLN A 12 -4.94 6.78 2.67
N ILE A 13 -4.34 6.05 1.72
CA ILE A 13 -3.46 6.64 0.71
C ILE A 13 -4.21 7.64 -0.16
N ARG A 14 -5.40 7.26 -0.64
CA ARG A 14 -6.23 8.13 -1.46
C ARG A 14 -6.56 9.43 -0.73
N GLU A 15 -7.04 9.33 0.51
CA GLU A 15 -7.35 10.51 1.35
C GLU A 15 -6.11 11.40 1.51
N SER A 16 -4.96 10.80 1.82
CA SER A 16 -3.71 11.56 2.00
C SER A 16 -3.24 12.25 0.71
N ILE A 17 -3.48 11.64 -0.46
CA ILE A 17 -3.21 12.24 -1.77
C ILE A 17 -4.19 13.38 -2.07
N ASP A 18 -5.48 13.16 -1.84
CA ASP A 18 -6.54 14.14 -2.08
C ASP A 18 -6.34 15.38 -1.20
N GLU A 19 -5.84 15.20 0.03
CA GLU A 19 -5.45 16.27 0.95
C GLU A 19 -4.08 16.90 0.65
N GLN A 20 -3.34 16.36 -0.33
CA GLN A 20 -1.97 16.75 -0.68
C GLN A 20 -0.98 16.67 0.50
N ASP A 21 -1.23 15.76 1.45
CA ASP A 21 -0.38 15.57 2.63
C ASP A 21 0.76 14.57 2.36
N GLY A 22 1.88 15.11 1.87
CA GLY A 22 3.10 14.34 1.65
C GLY A 22 3.71 13.72 2.92
N PHE A 23 3.43 14.27 4.11
CA PHE A 23 3.91 13.72 5.37
C PHE A 23 3.17 12.44 5.76
N LEU A 24 1.96 12.23 5.25
CA LEU A 24 1.20 10.98 5.43
C LEU A 24 1.44 9.99 4.28
N VAL A 25 1.45 10.45 3.03
CA VAL A 25 1.70 9.58 1.87
C VAL A 25 3.10 8.97 1.91
N GLY A 26 4.12 9.75 2.24
CA GLY A 26 5.52 9.30 2.25
C GLY A 26 5.77 8.07 3.13
N PRO A 27 5.36 8.10 4.41
CA PRO A 27 5.43 6.91 5.28
C PRO A 27 4.60 5.73 4.79
N LEU A 28 3.42 5.95 4.21
CA LEU A 28 2.56 4.88 3.69
C LEU A 28 3.18 4.16 2.49
N LEU A 29 3.98 4.85 1.68
CA LEU A 29 4.76 4.26 0.58
C LEU A 29 6.18 3.85 0.98
N SER A 30 6.54 3.99 2.26
CA SER A 30 7.88 3.64 2.74
C SER A 30 7.98 2.18 3.13
N PHE A 31 9.05 1.50 2.69
CA PHE A 31 9.38 0.17 3.20
C PHE A 31 9.82 0.15 4.67
N LYS A 32 9.98 1.32 5.32
CA LYS A 32 10.28 1.40 6.76
C LYS A 32 9.03 1.33 7.63
N HIS A 33 7.85 1.47 7.04
CA HIS A 33 6.61 1.48 7.81
C HIS A 33 6.21 0.06 8.25
N PRO A 34 5.73 -0.16 9.49
CA PRO A 34 5.36 -1.48 10.00
C PRO A 34 4.34 -2.29 9.18
N HIS A 35 3.68 -1.68 8.19
CA HIS A 35 2.69 -2.35 7.36
C HIS A 35 3.34 -3.35 6.38
N ILE A 36 4.63 -3.21 6.08
CA ILE A 36 5.33 -4.13 5.18
C ILE A 36 5.30 -5.59 5.66
N SER A 37 5.16 -5.80 6.97
CA SER A 37 5.07 -7.15 7.56
C SER A 37 3.63 -7.67 7.61
N ASN A 38 2.65 -6.93 7.07
CA ASN A 38 1.25 -7.31 7.12
C ASN A 38 0.90 -8.22 5.94
N PRO A 39 0.67 -9.53 6.15
CA PRO A 39 0.35 -10.47 5.07
C PRO A 39 -0.96 -10.13 4.37
N ARG A 40 -1.85 -9.34 4.99
CA ARG A 40 -3.12 -8.92 4.39
C ARG A 40 -2.96 -7.87 3.30
N LEU A 41 -1.78 -7.26 3.18
CA LEU A 41 -1.43 -6.39 2.05
C LEU A 41 -0.81 -7.19 0.89
N GLN A 42 -0.40 -8.44 1.10
CA GLN A 42 0.13 -9.30 0.06
C GLN A 42 -1.01 -9.82 -0.81
N THR A 43 -1.32 -9.11 -1.89
CA THR A 43 -2.32 -9.51 -2.88
C THR A 43 -1.64 -9.95 -4.18
N LYS A 44 -2.23 -10.92 -4.89
CA LYS A 44 -1.69 -11.44 -6.16
C LYS A 44 -1.86 -10.46 -7.32
N THR A 45 -2.86 -9.59 -7.24
CA THR A 45 -3.25 -8.65 -8.32
C THR A 45 -3.52 -7.26 -7.72
N PRO A 46 -2.50 -6.55 -7.21
CA PRO A 46 -2.69 -5.24 -6.61
C PRO A 46 -3.18 -4.19 -7.61
N GLU A 47 -2.80 -4.28 -8.89
CA GLU A 47 -3.08 -3.31 -9.94
C GLU A 47 -4.59 -3.08 -10.10
N GLN A 48 -5.36 -4.16 -10.26
CA GLN A 48 -6.80 -4.09 -10.47
C GLN A 48 -7.53 -3.31 -9.35
N LYS A 49 -7.05 -3.45 -8.11
CA LYS A 49 -7.66 -2.77 -6.97
C LYS A 49 -7.19 -1.32 -6.86
N CYS A 50 -5.93 -1.06 -7.20
CA CYS A 50 -5.37 0.28 -7.20
C CYS A 50 -6.04 1.13 -8.29
N GLU A 51 -6.20 0.62 -9.52
CA GLU A 51 -6.90 1.29 -10.63
C GLU A 51 -8.37 1.62 -10.30
N GLN A 52 -9.04 0.80 -9.48
CA GLN A 52 -10.42 1.05 -9.05
C GLN A 52 -10.56 2.20 -8.04
N ILE A 53 -9.51 2.50 -7.28
CA ILE A 53 -9.58 3.38 -6.10
C ILE A 53 -8.73 4.64 -6.29
N LEU A 54 -7.59 4.53 -6.96
CA LEU A 54 -6.59 5.58 -7.15
C LEU A 54 -6.60 6.03 -8.60
N GLN A 55 -6.25 7.28 -8.82
CA GLN A 55 -6.04 7.84 -10.16
C GLN A 55 -4.56 7.81 -10.55
N GLN A 56 -4.29 7.83 -11.85
CA GLN A 56 -2.93 8.01 -12.35
C GLN A 56 -2.30 9.31 -11.84
N PRO A 57 -1.01 9.29 -11.44
CA PRO A 57 -0.06 8.17 -11.54
C PRO A 57 0.00 7.26 -10.29
N TRP A 58 -0.89 7.47 -9.32
CA TRP A 58 -0.79 6.85 -7.99
C TRP A 58 -1.18 5.38 -7.96
N ASP A 59 -2.11 4.98 -8.81
CA ASP A 59 -2.49 3.59 -9.01
C ASP A 59 -1.27 2.70 -9.33
N GLU A 60 -0.42 3.13 -10.27
CA GLU A 60 0.79 2.41 -10.68
C GLU A 60 1.83 2.36 -9.55
N ILE A 61 2.08 3.50 -8.90
CA ILE A 61 3.08 3.62 -7.81
C ILE A 61 2.70 2.73 -6.63
N VAL A 62 1.43 2.80 -6.20
CA VAL A 62 0.94 2.05 -5.05
C VAL A 62 0.87 0.56 -5.37
N ALA A 63 0.45 0.18 -6.58
CA ALA A 63 0.43 -1.22 -7.00
C ALA A 63 1.85 -1.82 -6.99
N ALA A 64 2.85 -1.09 -7.48
CA ALA A 64 4.24 -1.51 -7.47
C ALA A 64 4.79 -1.69 -6.04
N HIS A 65 4.48 -0.75 -5.13
CA HIS A 65 4.85 -0.86 -3.72
C HIS A 65 4.24 -2.10 -3.05
N VAL A 66 2.95 -2.33 -3.25
CA VAL A 66 2.23 -3.48 -2.68
C VAL A 66 2.76 -4.80 -3.23
N ARG A 67 3.07 -4.85 -4.52
CA ARG A 67 3.71 -6.01 -5.16
C ARG A 67 5.08 -6.29 -4.54
N ALA A 68 5.89 -5.25 -4.29
CA ALA A 68 7.19 -5.39 -3.65
C ALA A 68 7.08 -5.95 -2.22
N ILE A 69 6.04 -5.60 -1.45
CA ILE A 69 5.78 -6.21 -0.12
C ILE A 69 5.59 -7.73 -0.21
N GLY A 70 4.90 -8.22 -1.24
CA GLY A 70 4.67 -9.66 -1.45
C GLY A 70 5.86 -10.44 -2.00
N LEU A 71 6.89 -9.76 -2.50
CA LEU A 71 8.10 -10.37 -3.05
C LEU A 71 9.20 -10.58 -1.99
N TRP A 72 9.07 -10.00 -0.81
CA TRP A 72 10.04 -10.21 0.26
C TRP A 72 9.87 -11.63 0.81
N PRO A 73 10.93 -12.46 0.84
CA PRO A 73 10.87 -13.76 1.49
C PRO A 73 10.49 -13.51 2.95
N THR A 74 9.31 -13.98 3.37
CA THR A 74 9.01 -14.09 4.78
C THR A 74 9.99 -15.10 5.34
N THR A 75 11.05 -14.61 5.99
CA THR A 75 12.11 -15.43 6.56
C THR A 75 11.46 -16.51 7.43
N THR A 76 11.46 -17.74 6.93
CA THR A 76 11.20 -18.94 7.72
C THR A 76 12.32 -19.02 8.75
N SER A 77 11.98 -18.88 10.02
CA SER A 77 12.80 -19.29 11.16
C SER A 77 11.92 -20.10 12.09
#